data_AF-A0A1V5IUW1-F1
#
_entry.id   AF-A0A1V5IUW1-F1
#
_cell.length_a   1.000
_cell.length_b   1.000
_cell.length_c   1.000
_cell.angle_alpha   90.00
_cell.angle_beta   90.00
_cell.angle_gamma   90.00
#
_symmetry.space_group_name_H-M   'P 1'
#
loop_
_entity.id
_entity.type
_entity.pdbx_description
1 polymer ?
#
loop_
_entity_poly.entity_id
_entity_poly.type
_entity_poly.pdbx_seq_one_letter_code
_entity_poly.pdbx_strand_id
1 'polypeptide(L)' 'MRLNATLVTEDIKKYTAALSHTITEAEHRLGVLELVTVESWENDELKAFCVNRYGNTLHFTVSGKYPFTTDVYDAED' A
#
# COMPACT_ATOMS: atom_id res chain seq x y z
N MET A 1 -3.30 5.61 32.71
CA MET A 1 -3.39 5.87 31.25
C MET A 1 -2.08 5.47 30.57
N ARG A 2 -2.01 4.27 29.98
CA ARG A 2 -0.87 3.78 29.18
C ARG A 2 -1.32 3.17 27.84
N LEU A 3 -2.62 3.22 27.54
CA LEU A 3 -3.24 2.43 26.45
C LEU A 3 -3.18 3.10 25.07
N ASN A 4 -2.88 4.40 24.97
CA ASN A 4 -3.02 5.11 23.70
C ASN A 4 -1.76 5.06 22.82
N ALA A 5 -0.56 5.00 23.41
CA ALA A 5 0.68 4.96 22.62
C ALA A 5 0.90 3.61 21.93
N THR A 6 0.60 2.49 22.62
CA THR A 6 0.79 1.15 22.08
C THR A 6 -0.12 0.86 20.89
N LEU A 7 -1.39 1.25 20.97
CA LEU A 7 -2.36 1.06 19.88
C LEU A 7 -1.94 1.83 18.62
N VAL A 8 -1.54 3.10 18.78
CA VAL A 8 -1.06 3.94 17.67
C VAL A 8 0.23 3.36 17.05
N THR A 9 1.15 2.82 17.86
CA THR A 9 2.37 2.22 17.31
C THR A 9 2.12 0.92 16.55
N GLU A 10 1.08 0.16 16.89
CA GLU A 10 0.73 -1.06 16.16
C GLU A 10 0.13 -0.70 14.79
N ASP A 11 -0.75 0.29 14.76
CA ASP A 11 -1.39 0.78 13.53
C ASP A 11 -0.35 1.35 12.54
N ILE A 12 0.60 2.14 13.03
CA ILE A 12 1.72 2.65 12.21
C ILE A 12 2.56 1.50 11.63
N LYS A 13 2.83 0.44 12.40
CA LYS A 13 3.61 -0.71 11.91
C LYS A 13 2.88 -1.48 10.80
N LYS A 14 1.56 -1.66 10.95
CA LYS A 14 0.73 -2.30 9.92
C LYS A 14 0.71 -1.47 8.64
N TYR A 15 0.51 -0.15 8.78
CA TYR A 15 0.53 0.79 7.67
C TYR A 15 1.86 0.75 6.91
N THR A 16 3.00 0.85 7.62
CA THR A 16 4.31 0.84 6.96
C THR A 16 4.63 -0.50 6.30
N ALA A 17 4.18 -1.62 6.88
CA ALA A 17 4.32 -2.94 6.28
C ALA A 17 3.51 -3.07 4.99
N ALA A 18 2.24 -2.63 4.98
CA ALA A 18 1.39 -2.62 3.79
C ALA A 18 1.97 -1.73 2.68
N LEU A 19 2.46 -0.54 3.03
CA LEU A 19 3.06 0.39 2.06
C LEU A 19 4.34 -0.18 1.45
N SER A 20 5.21 -0.77 2.27
CA SER A 20 6.45 -1.40 1.80
C SER A 20 6.16 -2.56 0.85
N HIS A 21 5.17 -3.38 1.16
CA HIS A 21 4.73 -4.47 0.29
C HIS A 21 4.16 -3.95 -1.03
N THR A 22 3.34 -2.90 -0.98
CA THR A 22 2.77 -2.24 -2.16
C THR A 22 3.87 -1.75 -3.10
N ILE A 23 4.87 -1.04 -2.58
CA ILE A 23 6.00 -0.53 -3.36
C ILE A 23 6.77 -1.68 -4.00
N THR A 24 7.09 -2.72 -3.22
CA THR A 24 7.87 -3.87 -3.68
C THR A 24 7.15 -4.61 -4.82
N GLU A 25 5.85 -4.87 -4.65
CA GLU A 25 5.04 -5.56 -5.65
C GLU A 25 4.82 -4.71 -6.90
N ALA A 26 4.59 -3.40 -6.72
CA ALA A 26 4.46 -2.46 -7.82
C ALA A 26 5.77 -2.32 -8.62
N GLU A 27 6.93 -2.27 -7.97
CA GLU A 27 8.23 -2.26 -8.63
C GLU A 27 8.50 -3.56 -9.40
N HIS A 28 8.08 -4.70 -8.85
CA HIS A 28 8.19 -5.98 -9.52
C HIS A 28 7.34 -6.06 -10.80
N ARG A 29 6.17 -5.42 -10.83
CA ARG A 29 5.23 -5.46 -11.97
C ARG A 29 5.46 -4.35 -13.00
N LEU A 30 5.70 -3.12 -12.55
CA LEU A 30 5.84 -1.94 -13.42
C LEU A 30 7.29 -1.52 -13.67
N GLY A 31 8.24 -2.08 -12.94
CA GLY A 31 9.61 -1.58 -12.88
C GLY A 31 9.72 -0.34 -11.98
N VAL A 32 10.71 0.51 -12.24
CA VAL A 32 10.99 1.69 -11.40
C VAL A 32 9.76 2.62 -11.33
N LEU A 33 9.26 2.81 -10.11
CA LEU A 33 8.14 3.70 -9.83
C LEU A 33 8.59 5.16 -9.84
N GLU A 34 7.70 6.03 -10.32
CA GLU A 34 7.86 7.49 -10.27
C GLU A 34 7.01 8.09 -9.14
N LEU A 35 5.82 7.52 -8.92
CA LEU A 35 4.87 7.99 -7.92
C LEU A 35 4.17 6.82 -7.25
N VAL A 36 3.95 6.96 -5.94
CA VAL A 36 3.07 6.11 -5.15
C VAL A 36 2.15 7.03 -4.36
N THR A 37 0.85 6.88 -4.55
CA THR A 37 -0.17 7.67 -3.86
C THR A 37 -1.00 6.75 -2.99
N VAL A 38 -1.11 7.08 -1.71
CA VAL A 38 -2.01 6.39 -0.78
C VAL A 38 -3.37 7.06 -0.85
N GLU A 39 -4.38 6.28 -1.24
CA GLU A 39 -5.77 6.73 -1.36
C GLU A 39 -6.49 6.66 0.00
N SER A 40 -6.29 5.57 0.74
CA SER A 40 -6.91 5.39 2.07
C SER A 40 -6.17 4.38 2.94
N TRP A 41 -6.29 4.54 4.26
CA TRP A 41 -5.96 3.53 5.27
C TRP A 41 -7.15 3.34 6.19
N GLU A 42 -7.89 2.25 6.01
CA GLU A 42 -9.11 1.95 6.76
C GLU A 42 -9.21 0.46 7.01
N ASN A 43 -9.71 0.05 8.18
CA ASN A 43 -9.96 -1.35 8.53
C ASN A 43 -8.74 -2.29 8.34
N ASP A 44 -7.53 -1.82 8.68
CA ASP A 44 -6.27 -2.53 8.42
C ASP A 44 -6.01 -2.81 6.92
N GLU A 45 -6.58 -2.05 6.00
CA GLU A 45 -6.34 -2.13 4.55
C GLU A 45 -5.82 -0.80 3.99
N LEU A 46 -4.74 -0.91 3.21
CA LEU A 46 -4.13 0.18 2.46
C LEU A 46 -4.64 0.11 1.02
N LYS A 47 -5.23 1.21 0.54
CA LYS A 47 -5.48 1.43 -0.89
C LYS A 47 -4.47 2.43 -1.42
N ALA A 48 -3.80 2.08 -2.50
CA ALA A 48 -2.80 2.93 -3.11
C ALA A 48 -2.75 2.68 -4.61
N PHE A 49 -2.32 3.67 -5.37
CA PHE A 49 -1.96 3.48 -6.77
C PHE A 49 -0.52 3.89 -7.02
N CYS A 50 0.12 3.17 -7.93
CA CYS A 50 1.52 3.31 -8.28
C CYS A 50 1.63 3.63 -9.76
N VAL A 51 2.50 4.56 -10.11
CA VAL A 51 2.74 4.99 -11.49
C VAL A 51 4.22 4.87 -11.81
N ASN A 52 4.56 4.31 -12.97
CA ASN A 52 5.94 4.30 -13.47
C ASN A 52 6.21 5.46 -14.45
N ARG A 53 7.48 5.62 -14.83
CA ARG A 53 7.94 6.65 -15.79
C ARG A 53 7.29 6.62 -17.18
N TYR A 54 6.54 5.57 -17.50
CA TYR A 54 5.87 5.38 -18.79
C TYR A 54 4.36 5.67 -18.69
N GLY A 55 3.86 6.02 -17.50
CA GLY A 55 2.44 6.29 -17.25
C GLY A 55 1.61 5.04 -16.94
N ASN A 56 2.21 3.85 -16.87
CA ASN A 56 1.48 2.65 -16.45
C ASN A 56 1.09 2.80 -14.98
N THR A 57 -0.18 2.48 -14.69
CA THR A 57 -0.77 2.69 -13.37
C THR A 57 -1.34 1.38 -12.84
N LEU A 58 -0.97 1.01 -11.62
CA LEU A 58 -1.56 -0.11 -10.89
C LEU A 58 -2.21 0.38 -9.61
N HIS A 59 -3.44 -0.07 -9.36
CA HIS A 59 -4.10 0.06 -8.08
C HIS A 59 -3.84 -1.17 -7.22
N PHE A 60 -3.64 -0.95 -5.93
CA PHE A 60 -3.37 -1.98 -4.93
C PHE A 60 -4.33 -1.83 -3.78
N THR A 61 -4.88 -2.96 -3.34
CA THR A 61 -5.41 -3.10 -1.98
C THR A 61 -4.51 -4.08 -1.24
N VAL A 62 -3.99 -3.68 -0.08
CA VAL A 62 -3.05 -4.49 0.72
C VAL A 62 -3.49 -4.50 2.18
N SER A 63 -3.61 -5.69 2.78
CA SER A 63 -3.87 -5.79 4.21
C SER A 63 -2.61 -5.45 5.02
N GLY A 64 -2.70 -4.56 6.02
CA GLY A 64 -1.59 -4.31 6.94
C GLY A 64 -1.52 -5.31 8.09
N LYS A 65 -2.57 -6.11 8.32
CA LYS A 65 -2.53 -7.21 9.32
C LYS A 65 -1.63 -8.35 8.84
N TYR A 66 -1.68 -8.62 7.53
CA TYR A 66 -0.78 -9.52 6.83
C TYR A 66 -0.50 -8.88 5.47
N PRO A 67 0.71 -8.37 5.21
CA PRO A 67 1.04 -7.66 3.98
C PRO A 67 1.06 -8.62 2.78
N PHE A 68 -0.14 -8.94 2.32
CA PHE A 68 -0.42 -9.59 1.06
C PHE A 68 -1.36 -8.68 0.29
N THR A 69 -1.18 -8.69 -1.03
CA THR A 69 -2.02 -7.92 -1.92
C THR A 69 -3.36 -8.65 -2.09
N THR A 70 -4.45 -7.98 -1.74
CA THR A 70 -5.82 -8.51 -1.84
C THR A 70 -6.41 -8.27 -3.23
N ASP A 71 -6.00 -7.19 -3.89
CA ASP A 71 -6.46 -6.83 -5.23
C ASP A 71 -5.41 -6.01 -5.97
N VAL A 72 -5.27 -6.26 -7.28
CA VAL A 72 -4.46 -5.47 -8.22
C VAL A 72 -5.17 -5.37 -9.55
N TYR A 73 -5.35 -4.14 -10.03
CA TYR A 73 -5.86 -3.90 -11.37
C TYR A 73 -5.13 -2.71 -12.03
N ASP A 74 -5.02 -2.77 -13.35
CA ASP A 74 -4.57 -1.63 -14.15
C ASP A 74 -5.67 -0.57 -14.17
N ALA A 75 -5.29 0.71 -14.14
CA ALA A 75 -6.26 1.80 -14.26
C ALA A 75 -6.86 1.97 -15.68
N GLU A 76 -6.59 1.03 -16.60
CA GLU A 76 -6.98 1.11 -18.00
C GLU A 76 -8.31 0.39 -18.37
N ASP A 77 -9.12 -0.05 -17.39
CA ASP A 77 -10.51 -0.51 -17.63
C ASP A 77 -11.52 0.06 -16.62
#